data_AF-A0A3D2USC9-F1
#
_entry.id   AF-A0A3D2USC9-F1
#
_cell.length_a   1.000
_cell.length_b   1.000
_cell.length_c   1.000
_cell.angle_alpha   90.00
_cell.angle_beta   90.00
_cell.angle_gamma   90.00
#
_symmetry.space_group_name_H-M   'P 1'
#
loop_
_entity.id
_entity.type
_entity.pdbx_description
1 polymer ?
#
loop_
_entity_poly.entity_id
_entity_poly.type
_entity_poly.pdbx_seq_one_letter_code
_entity_poly.pdbx_strand_id
1 'polypeptide(L)'
;MNKKPKALFTFLSLLLIINLACASLASATATPIPTNTPKPTNTSAPTATPITLFVDGTAEDALEETIFEHVTGAFEFNAPKGWTIEEYDNDVYIESPESVFFYVAVTNTGYELSADEYERFIQNSEDFFYGYRDGFQETLREANESISLKLIEKTYPVDGETYFARSIYQKFGQAIFIVEMFGSQNDILSNPSYDQIFSAFFQSLTVDSGAATSLPVYALSWTFQTADQAYTFQAPQGWKYDYIEINGVFKSVEELISPDEHAVMQVFSSFDTVNYGADDHLNYLEGYTERLLKSDYSGNSNDTQILNKDTKNGKMLLQWKSNTTSINGYALIIEAKDSSEPLLILIFWDQPFDEIYNQPALDILNSLFLN
;
A
#
# COMPACT_ATOMS: atom_id res chain seq x y z
N MET A 1 26.39 6.58 -28.02
CA MET A 1 25.56 7.32 -27.05
C MET A 1 24.10 6.96 -27.32
N ASN A 2 23.62 5.90 -26.65
CA ASN A 2 22.27 5.38 -26.83
C ASN A 2 21.30 6.16 -25.93
N LYS A 3 20.37 6.88 -26.55
CA LYS A 3 19.20 7.44 -25.87
C LYS A 3 18.16 6.32 -25.74
N LYS A 4 17.85 5.91 -24.52
CA LYS A 4 16.71 5.05 -24.21
C LYS A 4 15.40 5.85 -24.43
N PRO A 5 14.34 5.27 -25.00
CA PRO A 5 13.03 5.91 -25.04
C PRO A 5 12.36 5.81 -23.67
N LYS A 6 11.90 6.94 -23.13
CA LYS A 6 11.07 7.02 -21.92
C LYS A 6 9.62 6.70 -22.27
N ALA A 7 8.95 6.08 -21.29
CA ALA A 7 7.57 5.62 -21.26
C ALA A 7 6.56 6.54 -21.99
N LEU A 8 5.84 5.93 -22.93
CA LEU A 8 4.77 6.51 -23.74
C LEU A 8 3.41 5.90 -23.30
N PHE A 9 3.11 5.91 -22.01
CA PHE A 9 1.89 5.27 -21.50
C PHE A 9 0.96 6.15 -20.66
N THR A 10 1.34 7.37 -20.30
CA THR A 10 0.52 8.23 -19.42
C THR A 10 -0.23 9.36 -20.14
N PHE A 11 -0.11 9.49 -21.47
CA PHE A 11 -0.69 10.63 -22.22
C PHE A 11 -1.78 10.24 -23.23
N LEU A 12 -2.14 8.96 -23.35
CA LEU A 12 -3.11 8.50 -24.36
C LEU A 12 -4.58 8.52 -23.86
N SER A 13 -4.80 8.59 -22.55
CA SER A 13 -6.15 8.54 -21.94
C SER A 13 -6.89 9.87 -22.00
N LEU A 14 -6.17 11.01 -22.00
CA LEU A 14 -6.80 12.35 -21.97
C LEU A 14 -7.25 12.85 -23.36
N LEU A 15 -6.80 12.23 -24.45
CA LEU A 15 -7.15 12.66 -25.82
C LEU A 15 -8.34 11.91 -26.44
N LEU A 16 -8.92 10.93 -25.76
CA LEU A 16 -10.00 10.10 -26.31
C LEU A 16 -11.41 10.68 -26.07
N ILE A 17 -11.59 11.62 -25.13
CA ILE A 17 -12.93 12.08 -24.72
C ILE A 17 -13.44 13.29 -25.54
N ILE A 18 -12.58 14.02 -26.27
CA ILE A 18 -12.99 15.22 -27.02
C ILE A 18 -13.50 14.91 -28.46
N ASN A 19 -13.39 13.68 -28.96
CA ASN A 19 -13.80 13.32 -30.33
C ASN A 19 -15.15 12.56 -30.48
N LEU A 20 -15.99 12.48 -29.44
CA LEU A 20 -17.30 11.80 -29.51
C LEU A 20 -18.44 12.65 -30.11
N ALA A 21 -18.16 13.36 -31.20
CA ALA A 21 -19.19 13.82 -32.12
C ALA A 21 -18.73 13.54 -33.56
N CYS A 22 -19.29 12.47 -34.16
CA CYS A 22 -19.08 12.06 -35.56
C CYS A 22 -17.67 11.56 -35.94
N ALA A 23 -17.29 10.39 -35.43
CA ALA A 23 -16.36 9.52 -36.16
C ALA A 23 -16.86 8.07 -36.08
N SER A 24 -16.98 7.45 -37.25
CA SER A 24 -17.36 6.06 -37.45
C SER A 24 -16.48 5.11 -36.64
N LEU A 25 -17.12 4.18 -35.93
CA LEU A 25 -16.52 3.06 -35.20
C LEU A 25 -15.56 2.25 -36.08
N ALA A 26 -14.26 2.56 -35.98
CA ALA A 26 -13.21 1.60 -36.27
C ALA A 26 -12.99 0.80 -34.99
N SER A 27 -13.48 -0.45 -34.99
CA SER A 27 -13.22 -1.41 -33.92
C SER A 27 -11.71 -1.61 -33.81
N ALA A 28 -11.09 -1.00 -32.80
CA ALA A 28 -9.73 -1.31 -32.41
C ALA A 28 -9.73 -2.74 -31.89
N THR A 29 -9.23 -3.68 -32.68
CA THR A 29 -8.96 -5.05 -32.24
C THR A 29 -7.94 -4.98 -31.11
N ALA A 30 -8.40 -5.16 -29.87
CA ALA A 30 -7.52 -5.33 -28.74
C ALA A 30 -6.62 -6.55 -29.01
N THR A 31 -5.32 -6.32 -29.10
CA THR A 31 -4.35 -7.40 -29.15
C THR A 31 -4.50 -8.21 -27.87
N PRO A 32 -4.74 -9.53 -27.91
CA PRO A 32 -4.87 -10.33 -26.70
C PRO A 32 -3.58 -10.19 -25.89
N ILE A 33 -3.72 -9.73 -24.64
CA ILE A 33 -2.62 -9.65 -23.68
C ILE A 33 -2.18 -11.10 -23.42
N PRO A 34 -0.88 -11.43 -23.55
CA PRO A 34 -0.41 -12.79 -23.34
C PRO A 34 -0.69 -13.24 -21.89
N THR A 35 -1.60 -14.20 -21.75
CA THR A 35 -2.19 -14.72 -20.50
C THR A 35 -1.29 -15.71 -19.74
N ASN A 36 0.03 -15.65 -19.93
CA ASN A 36 0.96 -16.61 -19.31
C ASN A 36 1.89 -15.92 -18.30
N THR A 37 1.32 -15.15 -17.37
CA THR A 37 2.05 -14.79 -16.15
C THR A 37 2.07 -16.05 -15.26
N PRO A 38 3.24 -16.67 -15.02
CA PRO A 38 3.32 -17.85 -14.17
C PRO A 38 2.85 -17.49 -12.75
N LYS A 39 2.07 -18.39 -12.12
CA LYS A 39 1.64 -18.24 -10.72
C LYS A 39 2.90 -18.04 -9.85
N PRO A 40 2.92 -17.05 -8.93
CA PRO A 40 4.02 -16.90 -8.00
C PRO A 40 4.22 -18.21 -7.22
N THR A 41 5.49 -18.62 -7.09
CA THR A 41 5.85 -19.84 -6.36
C THR A 41 6.29 -19.44 -4.96
N ASN A 42 5.68 -20.03 -3.94
CA ASN A 42 6.10 -19.82 -2.55
C ASN A 42 7.48 -20.47 -2.36
N THR A 43 8.51 -19.63 -2.24
CA THR A 43 9.85 -20.06 -1.88
C THR A 43 9.96 -20.10 -0.36
N SER A 44 10.49 -21.20 0.19
CA SER A 44 10.73 -21.35 1.63
C SER A 44 11.60 -20.19 2.14
N ALA A 45 11.19 -19.55 3.24
CA ALA A 45 11.92 -18.41 3.78
C ALA A 45 13.34 -18.81 4.22
N PRO A 46 14.37 -18.01 3.89
CA PRO A 46 15.72 -18.22 4.40
C PRO A 46 15.78 -17.93 5.91
N THR A 47 16.63 -18.66 6.64
CA THR A 47 16.96 -18.37 8.04
C THR A 47 17.77 -17.07 8.10
N ALA A 48 17.35 -16.13 8.95
CA ALA A 48 18.04 -14.85 9.10
C ALA A 48 19.48 -15.06 9.56
N THR A 49 20.40 -14.30 8.97
CA THR A 49 21.80 -14.21 9.43
C THR A 49 21.99 -12.83 10.08
N PRO A 50 22.71 -12.73 11.21
CA PRO A 50 22.96 -11.45 11.88
C PRO A 50 23.63 -10.44 10.93
N ILE A 51 23.22 -9.18 11.00
CA ILE A 51 23.65 -8.12 10.09
C ILE A 51 24.80 -7.33 10.70
N THR A 52 25.92 -7.23 9.98
CA THR A 52 26.99 -6.27 10.27
C THR A 52 26.97 -5.14 9.24
N LEU A 53 26.03 -4.20 9.37
CA LEU A 53 26.04 -2.92 8.64
C LEU A 53 26.48 -1.75 9.53
N PHE A 54 26.52 -1.95 10.84
CA PHE A 54 26.80 -0.91 11.81
C PHE A 54 28.22 -1.07 12.36
N VAL A 55 28.88 0.06 12.60
CA VAL A 55 30.11 0.12 13.40
C VAL A 55 29.78 -0.39 14.80
N ASP A 56 30.66 -1.22 15.39
CA ASP A 56 30.52 -1.79 16.75
C ASP A 56 29.80 -0.82 17.71
N GLY A 57 28.54 -1.12 18.00
CA GLY A 57 27.71 -0.31 18.87
C GLY A 57 28.11 -0.57 20.31
N THR A 58 28.94 0.29 20.89
CA THR A 58 29.38 0.16 22.30
C THR A 58 28.28 0.50 23.32
N ALA A 59 27.01 0.49 22.91
CA ALA A 59 25.86 0.91 23.69
C ALA A 59 24.96 -0.25 24.13
N GLU A 60 25.48 -1.49 24.22
CA GLU A 60 24.73 -2.65 24.73
C GLU A 60 24.15 -2.38 26.13
N ASP A 61 24.89 -1.66 26.98
CA ASP A 61 24.41 -1.22 28.31
C ASP A 61 23.20 -0.26 28.26
N ALA A 62 22.83 0.26 27.09
CA ALA A 62 21.67 1.14 26.89
C ALA A 62 20.36 0.38 26.60
N LEU A 63 20.40 -0.95 26.44
CA LEU A 63 19.21 -1.79 26.21
C LEU A 63 18.78 -2.54 27.47
N GLU A 64 17.48 -2.76 27.62
CA GLU A 64 16.91 -3.62 28.66
C GLU A 64 17.41 -5.07 28.50
N GLU A 65 17.69 -5.74 29.62
CA GLU A 65 18.10 -7.16 29.61
C GLU A 65 16.93 -8.09 29.24
N THR A 66 15.70 -7.63 29.44
CA THR A 66 14.50 -8.41 29.11
C THR A 66 14.18 -8.27 27.63
N ILE A 67 14.00 -9.41 26.96
CA ILE A 67 13.60 -9.48 25.56
C ILE A 67 12.11 -9.16 25.47
N PHE A 68 11.76 -8.23 24.59
CA PHE A 68 10.41 -8.04 24.10
C PHE A 68 10.16 -9.02 22.96
N GLU A 69 9.06 -9.78 23.04
CA GLU A 69 8.59 -10.68 21.99
C GLU A 69 7.24 -10.15 21.49
N HIS A 70 7.14 -9.87 20.20
CA HIS A 70 5.89 -9.40 19.61
C HIS A 70 4.84 -10.51 19.63
N VAL A 71 3.56 -10.16 19.78
CA VAL A 71 2.42 -11.10 19.92
C VAL A 71 2.28 -12.06 18.73
N THR A 72 2.76 -11.65 17.56
CA THR A 72 2.78 -12.49 16.36
C THR A 72 3.89 -13.53 16.35
N GLY A 73 4.89 -13.40 17.23
CA GLY A 73 6.14 -14.16 17.21
C GLY A 73 7.05 -13.84 16.03
N ALA A 74 6.73 -12.84 15.21
CA ALA A 74 7.50 -12.53 13.99
C ALA A 74 8.85 -11.86 14.27
N PHE A 75 8.99 -11.18 15.41
CA PHE A 75 10.24 -10.56 15.82
C PHE A 75 10.32 -10.40 17.35
N GLU A 76 11.54 -10.33 17.83
CA GLU A 76 11.89 -10.07 19.23
C GLU A 76 13.13 -9.16 19.30
N PHE A 77 13.27 -8.37 20.36
CA PHE A 77 14.41 -7.45 20.53
C PHE A 77 14.63 -7.06 21.99
N ASN A 78 15.77 -6.43 22.27
CA ASN A 78 16.03 -5.74 23.54
C ASN A 78 15.70 -4.25 23.37
N ALA A 79 14.67 -3.76 24.08
CA ALA A 79 14.24 -2.37 23.98
C ALA A 79 15.26 -1.41 24.65
N PRO A 80 15.36 -0.14 24.22
CA PRO A 80 16.16 0.85 24.95
C PRO A 80 15.65 1.08 26.38
N LYS A 81 16.57 1.27 27.33
CA LYS A 81 16.24 1.41 28.75
C LYS A 81 15.35 2.61 29.01
N GLY A 82 14.26 2.38 29.74
CA GLY A 82 13.33 3.43 30.17
C GLY A 82 12.46 4.03 29.06
N TRP A 83 12.45 3.44 27.85
CA TRP A 83 11.53 3.81 26.79
C TRP A 83 10.20 3.10 26.96
N THR A 84 9.13 3.69 26.42
CA THR A 84 7.79 3.09 26.43
C THR A 84 7.55 2.32 25.14
N ILE A 85 6.85 1.20 25.23
CA ILE A 85 6.52 0.33 24.09
C ILE A 85 5.00 0.30 23.92
N GLU A 86 4.52 0.58 22.71
CA GLU A 86 3.13 0.41 22.30
C GLU A 86 3.06 -0.60 21.15
N GLU A 87 2.35 -1.70 21.38
CA GLU A 87 2.25 -2.83 20.47
C GLU A 87 0.91 -2.84 19.73
N TYR A 88 0.96 -3.11 18.43
CA TYR A 88 -0.18 -3.25 17.53
C TYR A 88 -0.15 -4.62 16.83
N ASP A 89 -1.08 -4.88 15.90
CA ASP A 89 -1.27 -6.21 15.32
C ASP A 89 -0.03 -6.71 14.54
N ASN A 90 0.69 -5.82 13.85
CA ASN A 90 1.83 -6.17 12.98
C ASN A 90 3.05 -5.25 13.17
N ASP A 91 3.02 -4.41 14.19
CA ASP A 91 4.02 -3.39 14.42
C ASP A 91 4.10 -2.97 15.90
N VAL A 92 5.19 -2.29 16.23
CA VAL A 92 5.44 -1.76 17.56
C VAL A 92 6.12 -0.39 17.45
N TYR A 93 5.66 0.53 18.28
CA TYR A 93 6.25 1.84 18.49
C TYR A 93 7.00 1.86 19.83
N ILE A 94 8.21 2.42 19.81
CA ILE A 94 9.08 2.52 20.98
C ILE A 94 9.47 3.98 21.11
N GLU A 95 9.01 4.65 22.18
CA GLU A 95 9.18 6.09 22.37
C GLU A 95 10.16 6.40 23.50
N SER A 96 11.10 7.30 23.22
CA SER A 96 12.03 7.85 24.20
C SER A 96 11.36 8.96 25.04
N PRO A 97 11.87 9.24 26.26
CA PRO A 97 11.40 10.37 27.05
C PRO A 97 11.53 11.75 26.36
N GLU A 98 12.39 11.84 25.35
CA GLU A 98 12.68 13.02 24.54
C GLU A 98 12.03 12.98 23.15
N SER A 99 11.03 12.10 22.93
CA SER A 99 10.27 12.01 21.68
C SER A 99 11.10 11.63 20.44
N VAL A 100 12.10 10.77 20.63
CA VAL A 100 12.68 9.96 19.54
C VAL A 100 11.95 8.63 19.51
N PHE A 101 11.60 8.17 18.31
CA PHE A 101 10.81 6.97 18.11
C PHE A 101 11.61 5.92 17.36
N PHE A 102 11.55 4.67 17.82
CA PHE A 102 11.83 3.51 16.98
C PHE A 102 10.50 2.85 16.59
N TYR A 103 10.47 2.30 15.38
CA TYR A 103 9.33 1.59 14.83
C TYR A 103 9.82 0.27 14.24
N VAL A 104 9.15 -0.84 14.56
CA VAL A 104 9.41 -2.14 13.94
C VAL A 104 8.09 -2.67 13.45
N ALA A 105 8.03 -3.07 12.18
CA ALA A 105 6.85 -3.65 11.57
C ALA A 105 7.22 -4.80 10.65
N VAL A 106 6.22 -5.64 10.39
CA VAL A 106 6.33 -6.75 9.46
C VAL A 106 5.10 -6.83 8.58
N THR A 107 5.31 -7.14 7.30
CA THR A 107 4.23 -7.43 6.38
C THR A 107 4.49 -8.70 5.59
N ASN A 108 3.44 -9.47 5.34
CA ASN A 108 3.46 -10.64 4.47
C ASN A 108 2.90 -10.25 3.10
N THR A 109 3.70 -10.32 2.03
CA THR A 109 3.26 -10.00 0.67
C THR A 109 2.57 -11.19 -0.04
N GLY A 110 2.43 -12.33 0.65
CA GLY A 110 1.81 -13.56 0.14
C GLY A 110 2.71 -14.39 -0.77
N TYR A 111 3.70 -13.77 -1.39
CA TYR A 111 4.80 -14.41 -2.11
C TYR A 111 6.04 -13.51 -2.13
N GLU A 112 7.20 -14.06 -2.48
CA GLU A 112 8.44 -13.27 -2.55
C GLU A 112 8.42 -12.30 -3.73
N LEU A 113 8.40 -11.00 -3.44
CA LEU A 113 8.51 -9.94 -4.45
C LEU A 113 9.84 -10.05 -5.21
N SER A 114 9.81 -9.83 -6.52
CA SER A 114 11.00 -9.65 -7.34
C SER A 114 11.81 -8.42 -6.90
N ALA A 115 13.04 -8.27 -7.38
CA ALA A 115 13.88 -7.13 -6.99
C ALA A 115 13.24 -5.77 -7.35
N ASP A 116 12.60 -5.69 -8.52
CA ASP A 116 11.94 -4.46 -8.98
C ASP A 116 10.64 -4.20 -8.19
N GLU A 117 9.89 -5.26 -7.86
CA GLU A 117 8.68 -5.18 -7.02
C GLU A 117 9.01 -4.76 -5.59
N TYR A 118 10.10 -5.29 -5.03
CA TYR A 118 10.58 -4.92 -3.70
C TYR A 118 11.04 -3.46 -3.64
N GLU A 119 11.76 -2.98 -4.67
CA GLU A 119 12.11 -1.56 -4.75
C GLU A 119 10.86 -0.67 -4.87
N ARG A 120 9.83 -1.08 -5.64
CA ARG A 120 8.55 -0.37 -5.69
C ARG A 120 7.85 -0.36 -4.33
N PHE A 121 7.82 -1.49 -3.60
CA PHE A 121 7.27 -1.54 -2.24
C PHE A 121 7.94 -0.52 -1.31
N ILE A 122 9.28 -0.45 -1.34
CA ILE A 122 10.05 0.49 -0.53
C ILE A 122 9.74 1.91 -0.95
N GLN A 123 9.82 2.23 -2.24
CA GLN A 123 9.58 3.56 -2.74
C GLN A 123 8.17 4.05 -2.41
N ASN A 124 7.15 3.21 -2.59
CA ASN A 124 5.77 3.53 -2.25
C ASN A 124 5.60 3.75 -0.74
N SER A 125 6.28 2.97 0.10
CA SER A 125 6.27 3.16 1.56
C SER A 125 6.89 4.51 1.94
N GLU A 126 8.06 4.82 1.39
CA GLU A 126 8.76 6.09 1.62
C GLU A 126 7.93 7.30 1.15
N ASP A 127 7.35 7.23 -0.05
CA ASP A 127 6.52 8.29 -0.61
C ASP A 127 5.25 8.49 0.22
N PHE A 128 4.66 7.40 0.74
CA PHE A 128 3.48 7.49 1.58
C PHE A 128 3.77 8.23 2.90
N PHE A 129 4.83 7.86 3.61
CA PHE A 129 5.15 8.45 4.92
C PHE A 129 5.76 9.85 4.85
N TYR A 130 6.58 10.11 3.82
CA TYR A 130 7.42 11.28 3.78
C TYR A 130 7.23 12.13 2.53
N GLY A 131 6.65 11.58 1.45
CA GLY A 131 6.50 12.28 0.18
C GLY A 131 5.61 13.52 0.24
N TYR A 132 4.71 13.62 1.22
CA TYR A 132 3.86 14.80 1.45
C TYR A 132 4.55 15.89 2.30
N ARG A 133 5.73 15.63 2.85
CA ARG A 133 6.45 16.58 3.72
C ARG A 133 7.19 17.60 2.87
N ASP A 134 6.77 18.86 2.94
CA ASP A 134 7.48 19.96 2.30
C ASP A 134 8.95 19.99 2.73
N GLY A 135 9.88 20.07 1.78
CA GLY A 135 11.31 20.13 2.07
C GLY A 135 11.94 18.79 2.47
N PHE A 136 11.25 17.66 2.26
CA PHE A 136 11.83 16.32 2.35
C PHE A 136 13.08 16.17 1.47
N GLN A 137 14.13 15.59 2.05
CA GLN A 137 15.38 15.27 1.36
C GLN A 137 15.90 13.91 1.80
N GLU A 138 16.05 13.00 0.86
CA GLU A 138 16.86 11.78 1.04
C GLU A 138 18.34 12.17 1.11
N THR A 139 18.99 11.82 2.21
CA THR A 139 20.41 12.12 2.45
C THR A 139 21.32 10.92 2.20
N LEU A 140 20.79 9.70 2.34
CA LEU A 140 21.52 8.45 2.11
C LEU A 140 20.57 7.37 1.58
N ARG A 141 21.07 6.56 0.64
CA ARG A 141 20.44 5.31 0.22
C ARG A 141 21.52 4.26 -0.04
N GLU A 142 21.48 3.18 0.74
CA GLU A 142 22.40 2.06 0.64
C GLU A 142 21.64 0.75 0.49
N ALA A 143 22.31 -0.24 -0.12
CA ALA A 143 21.76 -1.56 -0.35
C ALA A 143 22.78 -2.64 -0.03
N ASN A 144 22.34 -3.70 0.62
CA ASN A 144 23.07 -4.95 0.71
C ASN A 144 22.25 -6.07 0.05
N GLU A 145 22.49 -6.25 -1.25
CA GLU A 145 21.75 -7.21 -2.08
C GLU A 145 21.92 -8.66 -1.60
N SER A 146 23.03 -9.00 -0.93
CA SER A 146 23.29 -10.37 -0.45
C SER A 146 22.31 -10.83 0.63
N ILE A 147 21.69 -9.89 1.34
CA ILE A 147 20.72 -10.12 2.41
C ILE A 147 19.40 -9.38 2.19
N SER A 148 19.14 -8.90 0.96
CA SER A 148 17.95 -8.13 0.58
C SER A 148 17.61 -6.96 1.51
N LEU A 149 18.64 -6.22 1.95
CA LEU A 149 18.49 -5.09 2.86
C LEU A 149 18.66 -3.75 2.14
N LYS A 150 17.80 -2.80 2.47
CA LYS A 150 17.85 -1.40 1.99
C LYS A 150 17.84 -0.46 3.19
N LEU A 151 18.73 0.52 3.20
CA LEU A 151 18.84 1.55 4.22
C LEU A 151 18.63 2.91 3.55
N ILE A 152 17.75 3.73 4.12
CA ILE A 152 17.40 5.06 3.62
C ILE A 152 17.46 6.03 4.80
N GLU A 153 18.22 7.11 4.66
CA GLU A 153 18.19 8.21 5.62
C GLU A 153 17.64 9.47 4.95
N LYS A 154 16.87 10.24 5.71
CA LYS A 154 16.20 11.44 5.22
C LYS A 154 16.07 12.50 6.29
N THR A 155 15.87 13.73 5.83
CA THR A 155 15.51 14.86 6.66
C THR A 155 14.30 15.60 6.11
N TYR A 156 13.54 16.25 6.99
CA TYR A 156 12.41 17.08 6.61
C TYR A 156 12.13 18.12 7.71
N PRO A 157 11.64 19.32 7.38
CA PRO A 157 11.27 20.32 8.37
C PRO A 157 9.90 20.02 9.02
N VAL A 158 9.79 20.26 10.33
CA VAL A 158 8.54 20.27 11.09
C VAL A 158 8.57 21.48 12.01
N ASP A 159 7.62 22.41 11.86
CA ASP A 159 7.48 23.61 12.71
C ASP A 159 8.78 24.43 12.91
N GLY A 160 9.65 24.44 11.90
CA GLY A 160 10.92 25.19 11.91
C GLY A 160 12.13 24.40 12.44
N GLU A 161 11.93 23.15 12.88
CA GLU A 161 12.99 22.23 13.28
C GLU A 161 13.26 21.19 12.18
N THR A 162 14.51 20.74 12.04
CA THR A 162 14.84 19.65 11.12
C THR A 162 14.63 18.33 11.82
N TYR A 163 13.80 17.46 11.26
CA TYR A 163 13.64 16.08 11.66
C TYR A 163 14.57 15.20 10.82
N PHE A 164 15.01 14.11 11.43
CA PHE A 164 15.78 13.05 10.78
C PHE A 164 15.01 11.74 10.91
N ALA A 165 15.06 10.92 9.86
CA ALA A 165 14.58 9.56 9.90
C ALA A 165 15.53 8.61 9.17
N ARG A 166 15.71 7.41 9.73
CA ARG A 166 16.45 6.29 9.14
C ARG A 166 15.50 5.11 9.03
N SER A 167 15.38 4.53 7.85
CA SER A 167 14.52 3.38 7.57
C SER A 167 15.32 2.24 7.00
N ILE A 168 15.09 1.05 7.53
CA ILE A 168 15.71 -0.20 7.11
C ILE A 168 14.60 -1.14 6.67
N TYR A 169 14.70 -1.59 5.42
CA TYR A 169 13.82 -2.60 4.86
C TYR A 169 14.61 -3.87 4.65
N GLN A 170 14.10 -4.99 5.14
CA GLN A 170 14.71 -6.29 4.90
C GLN A 170 13.69 -7.35 4.50
N LYS A 171 13.96 -8.03 3.39
CA LYS A 171 13.10 -9.08 2.84
C LYS A 171 13.61 -10.48 3.23
N PHE A 172 12.70 -11.31 3.75
CA PHE A 172 12.91 -12.75 3.99
C PHE A 172 11.79 -13.56 3.30
N GLY A 173 12.03 -13.98 2.05
CA GLY A 173 10.98 -14.61 1.25
C GLY A 173 9.82 -13.63 1.00
N GLN A 174 8.62 -14.00 1.42
CA GLN A 174 7.41 -13.16 1.33
C GLN A 174 7.22 -12.19 2.52
N ALA A 175 8.08 -12.25 3.55
CA ALA A 175 8.02 -11.30 4.66
C ALA A 175 8.94 -10.11 4.40
N ILE A 176 8.45 -8.90 4.66
CA ILE A 176 9.25 -7.67 4.67
C ILE A 176 9.18 -7.06 6.06
N PHE A 177 10.35 -6.87 6.67
CA PHE A 177 10.49 -6.15 7.94
C PHE A 177 10.91 -4.72 7.65
N ILE A 178 10.30 -3.80 8.39
CA ILE A 178 10.57 -2.36 8.35
C ILE A 178 11.03 -1.97 9.75
N VAL A 179 12.21 -1.38 9.85
CA VAL A 179 12.75 -0.87 11.11
C VAL A 179 13.14 0.58 10.91
N GLU A 180 12.56 1.48 11.68
CA GLU A 180 12.79 2.91 11.54
C GLU A 180 13.21 3.56 12.86
N MET A 181 13.98 4.62 12.76
CA MET A 181 14.20 5.62 13.81
C MET A 181 13.80 6.99 13.25
N PHE A 182 13.03 7.77 14.00
CA PHE A 182 12.70 9.14 13.61
C PHE A 182 12.52 10.07 14.82
N GLY A 183 12.77 11.36 14.60
CA GLY A 183 12.67 12.40 15.64
C GLY A 183 13.36 13.70 15.21
N SER A 184 13.42 14.68 16.11
CA SER A 184 14.19 15.91 15.87
C SER A 184 15.66 15.55 15.66
N GLN A 185 16.29 16.14 14.66
CA GLN A 185 17.68 15.88 14.33
C GLN A 185 18.62 16.29 15.48
N ASN A 186 18.27 17.33 16.23
CA ASN A 186 19.06 17.76 17.38
C ASN A 186 19.04 16.71 18.49
N ASP A 187 17.90 16.08 18.72
CA ASP A 187 17.76 15.04 19.75
C ASP A 187 18.47 13.76 19.30
N ILE A 188 18.30 13.33 18.05
CA ILE A 188 18.99 12.15 17.52
C ILE A 188 20.51 12.28 17.58
N LEU A 189 21.02 13.47 17.22
CA LEU A 189 22.45 13.78 17.28
C LEU A 189 22.95 14.20 18.68
N SER A 190 22.07 14.26 19.69
CA SER A 190 22.44 14.58 21.06
C SER A 190 23.30 13.48 21.71
N ASN A 191 23.70 13.63 22.98
CA ASN A 191 24.56 12.66 23.68
C ASN A 191 23.82 12.08 24.90
N PRO A 192 23.63 10.75 24.99
CA PRO A 192 24.11 9.69 24.09
C PRO A 192 23.46 9.78 22.70
N SER A 193 24.24 9.50 21.66
CA SER A 193 23.71 9.54 20.30
C SER A 193 22.71 8.40 20.13
N TYR A 194 21.48 8.76 19.80
CA TYR A 194 20.43 7.80 19.48
C TYR A 194 20.84 6.88 18.32
N ASP A 195 21.79 7.28 17.47
CA ASP A 195 22.37 6.39 16.47
C ASP A 195 23.04 5.15 17.08
N GLN A 196 23.74 5.30 18.21
CA GLN A 196 24.40 4.17 18.88
C GLN A 196 23.35 3.26 19.54
N ILE A 197 22.34 3.85 20.16
CA ILE A 197 21.22 3.12 20.77
C ILE A 197 20.45 2.36 19.68
N PHE A 198 20.13 3.00 18.55
CA PHE A 198 19.45 2.39 17.43
C PHE A 198 20.27 1.27 16.79
N SER A 199 21.59 1.45 16.67
CA SER A 199 22.47 0.39 16.15
C SER A 199 22.48 -0.84 17.07
N ALA A 200 22.57 -0.64 18.38
CA ALA A 200 22.50 -1.74 19.36
C ALA A 200 21.10 -2.40 19.34
N PHE A 201 20.04 -1.61 19.31
CA PHE A 201 18.66 -2.07 19.19
C PHE A 201 18.47 -2.95 17.93
N PHE A 202 18.88 -2.45 16.77
CA PHE A 202 18.77 -3.19 15.51
C PHE A 202 19.62 -4.47 15.51
N GLN A 203 20.78 -4.48 16.17
CA GLN A 203 21.58 -5.69 16.34
C GLN A 203 20.95 -6.72 17.27
N SER A 204 20.12 -6.28 18.24
CA SER A 204 19.37 -7.18 19.12
C SER A 204 18.13 -7.79 18.45
N LEU A 205 17.67 -7.20 17.34
CA LEU A 205 16.49 -7.65 16.61
C LEU A 205 16.72 -9.05 16.03
N THR A 206 15.90 -9.99 16.46
CA THR A 206 15.79 -11.33 15.89
C THR A 206 14.44 -11.46 15.21
N VAL A 207 14.41 -12.09 14.04
CA VAL A 207 13.19 -12.25 13.24
C VAL A 207 12.89 -13.73 13.00
N ASP A 208 11.62 -14.10 13.09
CA ASP A 208 11.10 -15.40 12.67
C ASP A 208 10.30 -15.22 11.39
N SER A 209 10.94 -15.52 10.26
CA SER A 209 10.29 -15.43 8.95
C SER A 209 9.15 -16.44 8.79
N GLY A 210 9.19 -17.59 9.47
CA GLY A 210 8.11 -18.57 9.46
C GLY A 210 6.83 -18.00 10.09
N ALA A 211 6.95 -17.43 11.28
CA ALA A 211 5.86 -16.72 11.95
C ALA A 211 5.36 -15.54 11.09
N ALA A 212 6.28 -14.73 10.53
CA ALA A 212 5.92 -13.61 9.67
C ALA A 212 5.13 -14.04 8.41
N THR A 213 5.51 -15.14 7.75
CA THR A 213 4.78 -15.65 6.57
C THR A 213 3.39 -16.23 6.88
N SER A 214 3.09 -16.48 8.16
CA SER A 214 1.78 -16.95 8.61
C SER A 214 0.77 -15.83 8.88
N LEU A 215 1.24 -14.58 8.92
CA LEU A 215 0.39 -13.40 9.05
C LEU A 215 -0.55 -13.25 7.85
N PRO A 216 -1.71 -12.60 8.01
CA PRO A 216 -2.56 -12.28 6.87
C PRO A 216 -1.77 -11.46 5.83
N VAL A 217 -2.02 -11.75 4.56
CA VAL A 217 -1.35 -11.06 3.46
C VAL A 217 -1.72 -9.58 3.51
N TYR A 218 -0.72 -8.70 3.39
CA TYR A 218 -0.91 -7.25 3.40
C TYR A 218 -1.61 -6.72 4.67
N ALA A 219 -1.44 -7.40 5.82
CA ALA A 219 -2.06 -7.01 7.09
C ALA A 219 -1.55 -5.69 7.67
N LEU A 220 -0.30 -5.30 7.37
CA LEU A 220 0.23 -4.00 7.74
C LEU A 220 -0.40 -2.93 6.85
N SER A 221 -1.30 -2.14 7.42
CA SER A 221 -2.11 -1.16 6.71
C SER A 221 -2.08 0.22 7.35
N TRP A 222 -2.42 1.23 6.55
CA TRP A 222 -2.53 2.62 6.96
C TRP A 222 -3.94 3.13 6.75
N THR A 223 -4.38 4.03 7.63
CA THR A 223 -5.65 4.71 7.44
C THR A 223 -5.49 5.77 6.35
N PHE A 224 -6.14 5.58 5.22
CA PHE A 224 -6.29 6.57 4.18
C PHE A 224 -7.58 7.36 4.43
N GLN A 225 -7.50 8.66 4.16
CA GLN A 225 -8.65 9.54 4.07
C GLN A 225 -8.76 10.03 2.64
N THR A 226 -9.95 9.94 2.05
CA THR A 226 -10.20 10.44 0.70
C THR A 226 -9.93 11.94 0.61
N ALA A 227 -9.61 12.45 -0.58
CA ALA A 227 -9.28 13.86 -0.81
C ALA A 227 -10.41 14.82 -0.41
N ASP A 228 -11.66 14.37 -0.53
CA ASP A 228 -12.86 15.09 -0.07
C ASP A 228 -13.15 14.92 1.44
N GLN A 229 -12.33 14.13 2.13
CA GLN A 229 -12.43 13.78 3.55
C GLN A 229 -13.71 13.05 3.96
N ALA A 230 -14.52 12.61 2.99
CA ALA A 230 -15.81 11.98 3.27
C ALA A 230 -15.67 10.56 3.83
N TYR A 231 -14.60 9.85 3.46
CA TYR A 231 -14.41 8.45 3.83
C TYR A 231 -13.01 8.18 4.36
N THR A 232 -12.91 7.15 5.20
CA THR A 232 -11.64 6.55 5.60
C THR A 232 -11.65 5.05 5.35
N PHE A 233 -10.50 4.50 4.98
CA PHE A 233 -10.31 3.07 4.78
C PHE A 233 -8.86 2.67 5.07
N GLN A 234 -8.63 1.41 5.36
CA GLN A 234 -7.28 0.86 5.48
C GLN A 234 -6.75 0.49 4.10
N ALA A 235 -5.55 0.94 3.74
CA ALA A 235 -4.84 0.42 2.58
C ALA A 235 -3.52 -0.22 2.99
N PRO A 236 -3.09 -1.31 2.34
CA PRO A 236 -1.84 -1.95 2.69
C PRO A 236 -0.63 -1.04 2.49
N GLN A 237 0.35 -1.16 3.39
CA GLN A 237 1.62 -0.48 3.24
C GLN A 237 2.35 -0.96 1.97
N GLY A 238 3.06 -0.03 1.32
CA GLY A 238 3.84 -0.30 0.11
C GLY A 238 3.02 -0.36 -1.18
N TRP A 239 1.72 -0.12 -1.11
CA TRP A 239 0.90 0.16 -2.30
C TRP A 239 1.08 1.61 -2.73
N LYS A 240 1.21 1.83 -4.03
CA LYS A 240 1.36 3.16 -4.61
C LYS A 240 0.03 3.89 -4.55
N TYR A 241 0.02 5.11 -4.05
CA TYR A 241 -1.14 6.00 -4.11
C TYR A 241 -0.99 7.01 -5.25
N ASP A 242 -2.01 7.13 -6.10
CA ASP A 242 -2.15 8.18 -7.11
C ASP A 242 -3.51 8.87 -6.97
N TYR A 243 -3.54 10.19 -7.22
CA TYR A 243 -4.79 10.96 -7.31
C TYR A 243 -4.97 11.51 -8.73
N ILE A 244 -6.13 11.26 -9.33
CA ILE A 244 -6.45 11.63 -10.69
C ILE A 244 -7.75 12.44 -10.70
N GLU A 245 -7.67 13.71 -11.11
CA GLU A 245 -8.88 14.48 -11.45
C GLU A 245 -9.44 14.00 -12.79
N ILE A 246 -10.72 13.67 -12.80
CA ILE A 246 -11.42 13.22 -13.99
C ILE A 246 -12.62 14.11 -14.29
N ASN A 247 -12.90 14.29 -15.59
CA ASN A 247 -14.10 15.00 -16.04
C ASN A 247 -15.19 13.95 -16.30
N GLY A 248 -16.28 13.97 -15.54
CA GLY A 248 -17.37 13.04 -15.77
C GLY A 248 -18.38 12.96 -14.64
N VAL A 249 -18.96 11.77 -14.48
CA VAL A 249 -19.93 11.44 -13.43
C VAL A 249 -19.28 11.53 -12.04
N PHE A 250 -18.03 11.10 -11.95
CA PHE A 250 -17.15 11.29 -10.80
C PHE A 250 -16.18 12.43 -11.08
N LYS A 251 -15.75 13.13 -10.02
CA LYS A 251 -14.79 14.24 -10.13
C LYS A 251 -13.34 13.80 -9.93
N SER A 252 -13.14 12.69 -9.24
CA SER A 252 -11.81 12.17 -8.91
C SER A 252 -11.79 10.66 -8.83
N VAL A 253 -10.61 10.09 -9.09
CA VAL A 253 -10.27 8.71 -8.81
C VAL A 253 -8.99 8.71 -7.97
N GLU A 254 -9.05 8.07 -6.82
CA GLU A 254 -7.85 7.72 -6.06
C GLU A 254 -7.50 6.26 -6.39
N GLU A 255 -6.27 6.03 -6.81
CA GLU A 255 -5.78 4.70 -7.17
C GLU A 255 -4.74 4.21 -6.17
N LEU A 256 -4.90 2.96 -5.75
CA LEU A 256 -3.93 2.23 -4.94
C LEU A 256 -3.48 1.01 -5.72
N ILE A 257 -2.18 0.93 -6.04
CA ILE A 257 -1.62 -0.12 -6.91
C ILE A 257 -0.63 -0.94 -6.10
N SER A 258 -0.80 -2.27 -6.10
CA SER A 258 0.12 -3.19 -5.43
C SER A 258 1.54 -3.06 -6.00
N PRO A 259 2.59 -3.36 -5.22
CA PRO A 259 3.98 -3.26 -5.70
C PRO A 259 4.28 -4.19 -6.89
N ASP A 260 3.48 -5.23 -7.11
CA ASP A 260 3.56 -6.13 -8.26
C ASP A 260 2.67 -5.77 -9.44
N GLU A 261 1.87 -4.70 -9.30
CA GLU A 261 0.93 -4.21 -10.30
C GLU A 261 -0.15 -5.24 -10.69
N HIS A 262 -0.33 -6.31 -9.91
CA HIS A 262 -1.34 -7.34 -10.14
C HIS A 262 -2.65 -7.09 -9.38
N ALA A 263 -2.70 -6.08 -8.53
CA ALA A 263 -3.92 -5.62 -7.88
C ALA A 263 -4.01 -4.09 -7.88
N VAL A 264 -5.22 -3.59 -8.08
CA VAL A 264 -5.54 -2.17 -8.08
C VAL A 264 -6.84 -1.95 -7.32
N MET A 265 -6.84 -0.95 -6.46
CA MET A 265 -8.03 -0.36 -5.87
C MET A 265 -8.25 1.04 -6.45
N GLN A 266 -9.49 1.35 -6.77
CA GLN A 266 -9.91 2.65 -7.26
C GLN A 266 -11.08 3.14 -6.44
N VAL A 267 -10.96 4.35 -5.90
CA VAL A 267 -12.00 5.01 -5.13
C VAL A 267 -12.51 6.19 -5.96
N PHE A 268 -13.75 6.07 -6.42
CA PHE A 268 -14.43 7.09 -7.19
C PHE A 268 -15.28 7.93 -6.24
N SER A 269 -14.86 9.19 -6.05
CA SER A 269 -15.49 10.15 -5.15
C SER A 269 -16.17 11.30 -5.92
N SER A 270 -17.12 11.95 -5.22
CA SER A 270 -17.88 13.11 -5.67
C SER A 270 -18.69 12.90 -6.96
N PHE A 271 -19.99 12.65 -6.79
CA PHE A 271 -20.96 12.46 -7.87
C PHE A 271 -21.71 13.77 -8.20
N ASP A 272 -21.86 14.08 -9.49
CA ASP A 272 -22.74 15.19 -9.91
C ASP A 272 -24.22 14.77 -9.76
N THR A 273 -24.83 15.14 -8.63
CA THR A 273 -26.21 14.77 -8.25
C THR A 273 -27.30 15.52 -9.00
N VAL A 274 -26.96 16.42 -9.93
CA VAL A 274 -27.84 17.53 -10.36
C VAL A 274 -29.20 17.10 -10.94
N ASN A 275 -29.50 15.83 -11.26
CA ASN A 275 -30.75 15.48 -11.94
C ASN A 275 -31.50 14.19 -11.54
N TYR A 276 -31.17 13.48 -10.45
CA TYR A 276 -31.87 12.22 -10.13
C TYR A 276 -32.63 12.29 -8.79
N GLY A 277 -33.88 11.81 -8.78
CA GLY A 277 -34.67 11.69 -7.55
C GLY A 277 -34.06 10.65 -6.62
N ALA A 278 -34.12 10.91 -5.30
CA ALA A 278 -33.46 10.11 -4.26
C ALA A 278 -33.80 8.61 -4.26
N ASP A 279 -34.92 8.20 -4.86
CA ASP A 279 -35.38 6.81 -4.84
C ASP A 279 -34.74 5.89 -5.92
N ASP A 280 -33.89 6.42 -6.82
CA ASP A 280 -33.32 5.66 -7.96
C ASP A 280 -31.78 5.71 -8.07
N HIS A 281 -31.08 6.27 -7.08
CA HIS A 281 -29.62 6.49 -7.15
C HIS A 281 -28.83 5.20 -7.15
N LEU A 282 -29.14 4.27 -6.24
CA LEU A 282 -28.42 2.99 -6.15
C LEU A 282 -28.58 2.14 -7.43
N ASN A 283 -29.77 2.12 -8.03
CA ASN A 283 -30.02 1.41 -9.29
C ASN A 283 -29.25 2.06 -10.46
N TYR A 284 -29.18 3.39 -10.49
CA TYR A 284 -28.40 4.10 -11.49
C TYR A 284 -26.90 3.79 -11.36
N LEU A 285 -26.37 3.82 -10.12
CA LEU A 285 -24.98 3.52 -9.84
C LEU A 285 -24.64 2.07 -10.16
N GLU A 286 -25.50 1.13 -9.79
CA GLU A 286 -25.35 -0.27 -10.20
C GLU A 286 -25.24 -0.38 -11.73
N GLY A 287 -26.19 0.22 -12.46
CA GLY A 287 -26.18 0.21 -13.91
C GLY A 287 -24.95 0.90 -14.50
N TYR A 288 -24.44 1.96 -13.86
CA TYR A 288 -23.20 2.63 -14.25
C TYR A 288 -21.98 1.74 -13.99
N THR A 289 -21.85 1.18 -12.80
CA THR A 289 -20.78 0.26 -12.41
C THR A 289 -20.75 -0.94 -13.34
N GLU A 290 -21.88 -1.57 -13.64
CA GLU A 290 -21.90 -2.66 -14.61
C GLU A 290 -21.41 -2.25 -16.00
N ARG A 291 -21.80 -1.06 -16.48
CA ARG A 291 -21.33 -0.54 -17.77
C ARG A 291 -19.82 -0.31 -17.73
N LEU A 292 -19.33 0.31 -16.67
CA LEU A 292 -17.92 0.57 -16.43
C LEU A 292 -17.11 -0.73 -16.46
N LEU A 293 -17.53 -1.76 -15.71
CA LEU A 293 -16.90 -3.09 -15.72
C LEU A 293 -16.91 -3.75 -17.11
N LYS A 294 -17.99 -3.55 -17.87
CA LYS A 294 -18.21 -4.10 -19.22
C LYS A 294 -17.43 -3.37 -20.33
N SER A 295 -17.18 -2.07 -20.19
CA SER A 295 -16.48 -1.28 -21.21
C SER A 295 -14.99 -1.19 -20.92
N ASP A 296 -14.62 -0.82 -19.70
CA ASP A 296 -13.29 -0.29 -19.41
C ASP A 296 -12.35 -1.39 -18.89
N TYR A 297 -12.88 -2.39 -18.16
CA TYR A 297 -12.06 -3.44 -17.52
C TYR A 297 -12.07 -4.78 -18.24
N SER A 298 -13.15 -5.11 -18.97
CA SER A 298 -13.23 -6.35 -19.76
C SER A 298 -12.97 -6.14 -21.25
N GLY A 299 -13.03 -4.89 -21.75
CA GLY A 299 -12.93 -4.57 -23.18
C GLY A 299 -14.06 -5.17 -24.04
N ASN A 300 -15.04 -5.86 -23.44
CA ASN A 300 -16.17 -6.48 -24.12
C ASN A 300 -17.35 -6.71 -23.15
N SER A 301 -18.48 -6.08 -23.45
CA SER A 301 -19.69 -6.15 -22.62
C SER A 301 -20.29 -7.55 -22.36
N ASN A 302 -19.92 -8.55 -23.16
CA ASN A 302 -20.40 -9.93 -22.99
C ASN A 302 -19.49 -10.80 -22.11
N ASP A 303 -18.37 -10.25 -21.63
CA ASP A 303 -17.31 -11.02 -20.97
C ASP A 303 -17.33 -10.88 -19.43
N THR A 304 -17.80 -9.74 -18.92
CA THR A 304 -17.99 -9.52 -17.49
C THR A 304 -19.12 -10.39 -16.94
N GLN A 305 -18.82 -11.16 -15.90
CA GLN A 305 -19.79 -11.96 -15.15
C GLN A 305 -19.89 -11.44 -13.71
N ILE A 306 -21.10 -11.13 -13.27
CA ILE A 306 -21.39 -10.90 -11.84
C ILE A 306 -21.62 -12.26 -11.19
N LEU A 307 -20.75 -12.61 -10.25
CA LEU A 307 -20.75 -13.89 -9.55
C LEU A 307 -21.65 -13.86 -8.32
N ASN A 308 -21.60 -12.74 -7.59
CA ASN A 308 -22.38 -12.52 -6.39
C ASN A 308 -22.81 -11.06 -6.30
N LYS A 309 -23.97 -10.83 -5.71
CA LYS A 309 -24.51 -9.52 -5.38
C LYS A 309 -25.09 -9.57 -3.98
N ASP A 310 -24.52 -8.80 -3.06
CA ASP A 310 -25.07 -8.60 -1.72
C ASP A 310 -25.48 -7.13 -1.57
N THR A 311 -26.65 -6.88 -1.01
CA THR A 311 -27.15 -5.52 -0.78
C THR A 311 -27.70 -5.42 0.63
N LYS A 312 -27.04 -4.64 1.48
CA LYS A 312 -27.36 -4.48 2.90
C LYS A 312 -27.08 -3.05 3.33
N ASN A 313 -28.04 -2.45 4.04
CA ASN A 313 -27.87 -1.16 4.73
C ASN A 313 -27.35 -0.01 3.84
N GLY A 314 -27.84 0.12 2.60
CA GLY A 314 -27.37 1.16 1.67
C GLY A 314 -26.02 0.89 1.03
N LYS A 315 -25.45 -0.31 1.23
CA LYS A 315 -24.26 -0.79 0.56
C LYS A 315 -24.62 -1.90 -0.42
N MET A 316 -24.03 -1.89 -1.61
CA MET A 316 -24.10 -2.98 -2.59
C MET A 316 -22.69 -3.47 -2.90
N LEU A 317 -22.43 -4.74 -2.64
CA LEU A 317 -21.19 -5.42 -2.99
C LEU A 317 -21.45 -6.35 -4.18
N LEU A 318 -20.71 -6.14 -5.27
CA LEU A 318 -20.69 -6.99 -6.44
C LEU A 318 -19.36 -7.75 -6.48
N GLN A 319 -19.40 -9.07 -6.54
CA GLN A 319 -18.24 -9.87 -6.94
C GLN A 319 -18.33 -10.12 -8.43
N TRP A 320 -17.26 -9.85 -9.17
CA TRP A 320 -17.26 -9.96 -10.61
C TRP A 320 -15.96 -10.57 -11.14
N LYS A 321 -16.01 -11.03 -12.38
CA LYS A 321 -14.82 -11.46 -13.14
C LYS A 321 -14.96 -11.14 -14.61
N SER A 322 -13.83 -11.08 -15.30
CA SER A 322 -13.69 -10.92 -16.75
C SER A 322 -12.88 -12.10 -17.27
N ASN A 323 -13.44 -12.91 -18.18
CA ASN A 323 -12.74 -14.11 -18.68
C ASN A 323 -11.70 -13.76 -19.76
N THR A 324 -11.94 -12.70 -20.53
CA THR A 324 -11.08 -12.23 -21.61
C THR A 324 -9.85 -11.52 -21.06
N THR A 325 -10.03 -10.66 -20.04
CA THR A 325 -8.89 -9.98 -19.39
C THR A 325 -8.29 -10.78 -18.24
N SER A 326 -8.93 -11.90 -17.84
CA SER A 326 -8.48 -12.74 -16.72
C SER A 326 -8.35 -11.95 -15.40
N ILE A 327 -9.33 -11.07 -15.14
CA ILE A 327 -9.38 -10.22 -13.93
C ILE A 327 -10.54 -10.69 -13.05
N ASN A 328 -10.32 -10.70 -11.73
CA ASN A 328 -11.35 -10.85 -10.71
C ASN A 328 -11.46 -9.54 -9.93
N GLY A 329 -12.60 -9.29 -9.29
CA GLY A 329 -12.71 -8.14 -8.42
C GLY A 329 -14.00 -8.02 -7.63
N TYR A 330 -14.01 -6.97 -6.82
CA TYR A 330 -15.15 -6.47 -6.09
C TYR A 330 -15.49 -5.05 -6.56
N ALA A 331 -16.77 -4.73 -6.54
CA ALA A 331 -17.27 -3.37 -6.63
C ALA A 331 -18.17 -3.10 -5.43
N LEU A 332 -17.84 -2.09 -4.63
CA LEU A 332 -18.63 -1.65 -3.49
C LEU A 332 -19.24 -0.28 -3.80
N ILE A 333 -20.57 -0.22 -3.81
CA ILE A 333 -21.34 1.00 -3.98
C ILE A 333 -21.94 1.36 -2.63
N ILE A 334 -21.80 2.62 -2.20
CA ILE A 334 -22.32 3.10 -0.93
C ILE A 334 -23.16 4.33 -1.18
N GLU A 335 -24.41 4.24 -0.75
CA GLU A 335 -25.34 5.34 -0.65
C GLU A 335 -25.33 5.84 0.80
N ALA A 336 -24.62 6.94 1.05
CA ALA A 336 -24.61 7.54 2.37
C ALA A 336 -25.97 8.21 2.64
N LYS A 337 -26.67 7.79 3.70
CA LYS A 337 -28.03 8.30 4.01
C LYS A 337 -28.10 9.82 4.21
N ASP A 338 -27.00 10.43 4.65
CA ASP A 338 -26.92 11.85 5.00
C ASP A 338 -25.91 12.62 4.13
N SER A 339 -25.25 11.95 3.18
CA SER A 339 -24.35 12.58 2.21
C SER A 339 -24.99 12.51 0.83
N SER A 340 -24.95 13.62 0.08
CA SER A 340 -25.42 13.64 -1.29
C SER A 340 -24.50 12.87 -2.25
N GLU A 341 -23.35 12.36 -1.80
CA GLU A 341 -22.31 11.86 -2.70
C GLU A 341 -22.10 10.36 -2.49
N PRO A 342 -22.67 9.51 -3.36
CA PRO A 342 -22.39 8.09 -3.34
C PRO A 342 -20.92 7.81 -3.62
N LEU A 343 -20.43 6.73 -3.02
CA LEU A 343 -19.08 6.24 -3.23
C LEU A 343 -19.11 4.97 -4.08
N LEU A 344 -18.21 4.86 -5.05
CA LEU A 344 -17.91 3.62 -5.74
C LEU A 344 -16.45 3.24 -5.49
N ILE A 345 -16.22 2.04 -4.97
CA ILE A 345 -14.90 1.45 -4.84
C ILE A 345 -14.83 0.23 -5.76
N LEU A 346 -13.79 0.17 -6.58
CA LEU A 346 -13.43 -1.03 -7.32
C LEU A 346 -12.13 -1.58 -6.74
N ILE A 347 -12.07 -2.87 -6.45
CA ILE A 347 -10.80 -3.56 -6.16
C ILE A 347 -10.73 -4.76 -7.09
N PHE A 348 -9.67 -4.88 -7.87
CA PHE A 348 -9.53 -5.94 -8.84
C PHE A 348 -8.08 -6.41 -8.96
N TRP A 349 -7.91 -7.64 -9.41
CA TRP A 349 -6.62 -8.29 -9.52
C TRP A 349 -6.62 -9.33 -10.65
N ASP A 350 -5.42 -9.69 -11.08
CA ASP A 350 -5.22 -10.74 -12.07
C ASP A 350 -5.58 -12.12 -11.46
N GLN A 351 -6.38 -12.91 -12.18
CA GLN A 351 -6.87 -14.24 -11.76
C GLN A 351 -5.80 -15.19 -11.19
N PRO A 352 -4.55 -15.26 -11.71
CA PRO A 352 -3.50 -16.08 -11.12
C PRO A 352 -3.14 -15.72 -9.66
N PHE A 353 -3.50 -14.53 -9.20
CA PHE A 353 -3.21 -14.00 -7.86
C PHE A 353 -4.44 -14.00 -6.93
N ASP A 354 -5.49 -14.75 -7.25
CA ASP A 354 -6.72 -14.82 -6.45
C ASP A 354 -6.48 -15.23 -4.99
N GLU A 355 -5.57 -16.19 -4.77
CA GLU A 355 -5.18 -16.64 -3.43
C GLU A 355 -4.44 -15.56 -2.61
N ILE A 356 -3.89 -14.54 -3.28
CA ILE A 356 -3.13 -13.45 -2.66
C ILE A 356 -4.04 -12.26 -2.35
N TYR A 357 -4.87 -11.85 -3.32
CA TYR A 357 -5.59 -10.57 -3.23
C TYR A 357 -7.06 -10.65 -2.82
N ASN A 358 -7.69 -11.82 -2.91
CA ASN A 358 -9.11 -11.92 -2.59
C ASN A 358 -9.43 -11.54 -1.13
N GLN A 359 -8.64 -12.03 -0.17
CA GLN A 359 -8.87 -11.71 1.25
C GLN A 359 -8.46 -10.27 1.60
N PRO A 360 -7.27 -9.76 1.22
CA PRO A 360 -6.92 -8.36 1.45
C PRO A 360 -7.94 -7.38 0.86
N ALA A 361 -8.48 -7.67 -0.33
CA ALA A 361 -9.53 -6.84 -0.93
C ALA A 361 -10.79 -6.79 -0.04
N LEU A 362 -11.22 -7.92 0.51
CA LEU A 362 -12.36 -7.95 1.44
C LEU A 362 -12.06 -7.21 2.74
N ASP A 363 -10.85 -7.35 3.28
CA ASP A 363 -10.44 -6.68 4.51
C ASP A 363 -10.46 -5.14 4.34
N ILE A 364 -9.94 -4.64 3.21
CA ILE A 364 -10.03 -3.23 2.83
C ILE A 364 -11.49 -2.76 2.76
N LEU A 365 -12.35 -3.48 2.05
CA LEU A 365 -13.77 -3.11 1.91
C LEU A 365 -14.53 -3.14 3.25
N ASN A 366 -14.15 -4.05 4.16
CA ASN A 366 -14.73 -4.14 5.50
C ASN A 366 -14.22 -3.04 6.44
N SER A 367 -13.06 -2.45 6.15
CA SER A 367 -12.45 -1.37 6.92
C SER A 367 -12.98 0.03 6.59
N LEU A 368 -13.91 0.14 5.65
CA LEU A 368 -14.38 1.43 5.16
C LEU A 368 -15.46 2.03 6.07
N PHE A 369 -15.19 3.24 6.54
CA PHE A 369 -16.06 4.03 7.42
C PHE A 369 -16.42 5.39 6.79
N LEU A 370 -17.64 5.86 7.10
CA LEU A 370 -18.07 7.23 6.81
C LEU A 370 -17.63 8.10 7.99
N ASN A 371 -17.00 9.24 7.70
CA ASN A 371 -16.52 10.18 8.73
C ASN A 371 -17.62 11.08 9.31
#